data_AF-A0AAJ4UV28-F1
#
_entry.id   AF-A0AAJ4UV28-F1
#
_cell.length_a   1.000
_cell.length_b   1.000
_cell.length_c   1.000
_cell.angle_alpha   90.00
_cell.angle_beta   90.00
_cell.angle_gamma   90.00
#
_symmetry.space_group_name_H-M   'P 1'
#
loop_
_entity.id
_entity.type
_entity.pdbx_description
1 polymer ?
#
loop_
_entity_poly.entity_id
_entity_poly.type
_entity_poly.pdbx_seq_one_letter_code
_entity_poly.pdbx_strand_id
1 'polypeptide(L)'
;MGDRDTETDERVEDYWRAVALRFSNDQGNIQETNFHSHAAEMTALRDDILEGIDELEHHPSSLREDDMFDESDFEQLPDFGIIPRELSHKLVALFSISCGIIDNQLRLLLERDVVDQSVANEGTVENYFDNTSLKPRLTLVHISGIIDEGLYGQADDVRKTRNDLVHDPLDRLSIRSTVALEDRVRKAVRVPDDLSELLQE
;
A
#
# COMPACT_ATOMS: atom_id res chain seq x y z
N MET A 1 -6.55 -30.07 -22.48
CA MET A 1 -6.21 -30.11 -21.04
C MET A 1 -5.12 -29.06 -20.90
N GLY A 2 -5.51 -27.87 -20.48
CA GLY A 2 -4.86 -26.60 -20.83
C GLY A 2 -5.97 -25.67 -21.32
N ASP A 3 -6.29 -24.67 -20.50
CA ASP A 3 -7.20 -23.51 -20.71
C ASP A 3 -7.75 -23.00 -19.37
N ARG A 4 -7.65 -23.76 -18.27
CA ARG A 4 -8.16 -23.35 -16.95
C ARG A 4 -7.21 -22.44 -16.16
N ASP A 5 -5.91 -22.56 -16.39
CA ASP A 5 -4.90 -21.81 -15.63
C ASP A 5 -4.81 -20.35 -16.12
N THR A 6 -4.87 -20.13 -17.44
CA THR A 6 -4.85 -18.79 -18.07
C THR A 6 -6.07 -17.94 -17.75
N GLU A 7 -7.26 -18.55 -17.68
CA GLU A 7 -8.51 -17.83 -17.36
C GLU A 7 -8.57 -17.44 -15.87
N THR A 8 -7.76 -18.05 -15.01
CA THR A 8 -7.67 -17.71 -13.59
C THR A 8 -6.69 -16.55 -13.37
N ASP A 9 -5.57 -16.54 -14.10
CA ASP A 9 -4.57 -15.46 -14.05
C ASP A 9 -5.12 -14.11 -14.52
N GLU A 10 -5.79 -14.08 -15.68
CA GLU A 10 -6.38 -12.82 -16.21
C GLU A 10 -7.37 -12.19 -15.23
N ARG A 11 -8.11 -13.01 -14.47
CA ARG A 11 -9.11 -12.54 -13.50
C ARG A 11 -8.46 -11.98 -12.23
N VAL A 12 -7.28 -12.48 -11.85
CA VAL A 12 -6.51 -11.99 -10.69
C VAL A 12 -5.78 -10.70 -11.06
N GLU A 13 -5.24 -10.60 -12.28
CA GLU A 13 -4.63 -9.36 -12.78
C GLU A 13 -5.67 -8.22 -12.82
N ASP A 14 -6.85 -8.48 -13.40
CA ASP A 14 -7.95 -7.52 -13.47
C ASP A 14 -8.43 -7.07 -12.07
N TYR A 15 -8.38 -7.96 -11.08
CA TYR A 15 -8.73 -7.65 -9.71
C TYR A 15 -7.74 -6.66 -9.08
N TRP A 16 -6.43 -6.95 -9.10
CA TRP A 16 -5.44 -6.07 -8.50
C TRP A 16 -5.29 -4.75 -9.24
N ARG A 17 -5.51 -4.76 -10.55
CA ARG A 17 -5.64 -3.54 -11.35
C ARG A 17 -6.82 -2.69 -10.88
N ALA A 18 -8.00 -3.28 -10.70
CA ALA A 18 -9.18 -2.58 -10.20
C ALA A 18 -8.97 -2.02 -8.79
N VAL A 19 -8.30 -2.79 -7.91
CA VAL A 19 -7.90 -2.34 -6.57
C VAL A 19 -6.94 -1.15 -6.69
N ALA A 20 -5.85 -1.26 -7.45
CA ALA A 20 -4.88 -0.19 -7.63
C ALA A 20 -5.53 1.12 -8.12
N LEU A 21 -6.41 1.05 -9.11
CA LEU A 21 -7.16 2.21 -9.63
C LEU A 21 -8.12 2.82 -8.60
N ARG A 22 -8.71 2.00 -7.72
CA ARG A 22 -9.62 2.46 -6.68
C ARG A 22 -8.88 3.20 -5.56
N PHE A 23 -7.66 2.79 -5.25
CA PHE A 23 -6.87 3.35 -4.14
C PHE A 23 -5.78 4.34 -4.56
N SER A 24 -5.60 4.59 -5.87
CA SER A 24 -4.65 5.59 -6.40
C SER A 24 -5.11 7.04 -6.27
N ASN A 25 -6.37 7.30 -5.90
CA ASN A 25 -6.84 8.66 -5.62
C ASN A 25 -6.43 9.11 -4.22
N ASP A 26 -5.88 10.32 -4.10
CA ASP A 26 -5.44 10.95 -2.83
C ASP A 26 -6.52 11.03 -1.74
N GLN A 27 -7.78 10.80 -2.10
CA GLN A 27 -8.90 10.79 -1.18
C GLN A 27 -9.12 9.45 -0.46
N GLY A 28 -8.42 8.38 -0.88
CA GLY A 28 -8.25 7.12 -0.12
C GLY A 28 -9.45 6.67 0.71
N ASN A 29 -10.67 6.82 0.19
CA ASN A 29 -11.86 6.66 1.02
C ASN A 29 -12.19 5.16 1.03
N ILE A 30 -11.61 4.45 2.00
CA ILE A 30 -11.97 3.07 2.30
C ILE A 30 -13.33 3.15 3.00
N GLN A 31 -14.41 3.19 2.22
CA GLN A 31 -15.75 3.04 2.77
C GLN A 31 -15.80 1.77 3.63
N GLU A 32 -16.26 1.94 4.86
CA GLU A 32 -16.49 1.00 5.98
C GLU A 32 -16.75 -0.47 5.59
N THR A 33 -15.76 -1.16 5.02
CA THR A 33 -15.84 -2.57 4.69
C THR A 33 -14.83 -3.32 5.54
N ASN A 34 -15.28 -3.69 6.75
CA ASN A 34 -14.69 -4.68 7.67
C ASN A 34 -13.18 -4.93 7.53
N PHE A 35 -12.39 -4.13 8.24
CA PHE A 35 -10.92 -4.19 8.33
C PHE A 35 -10.34 -5.57 8.71
N HIS A 36 -11.13 -6.49 9.27
CA HIS A 36 -10.66 -7.83 9.66
C HIS A 36 -10.49 -8.81 8.48
N SER A 37 -11.06 -8.59 7.28
CA SER A 37 -10.77 -9.48 6.12
C SER A 37 -9.43 -9.17 5.45
N HIS A 38 -8.92 -7.95 5.61
CA HIS A 38 -7.78 -7.46 4.84
C HIS A 38 -6.44 -7.97 5.36
N ALA A 39 -6.30 -8.36 6.63
CA ALA A 39 -5.01 -8.85 7.14
C ALA A 39 -4.54 -10.15 6.44
N ALA A 40 -5.46 -11.10 6.24
CA ALA A 40 -5.17 -12.33 5.52
C ALA A 40 -4.92 -12.05 4.02
N GLU A 41 -5.73 -11.18 3.41
CA GLU A 41 -5.58 -10.77 2.02
C GLU A 41 -4.24 -10.03 1.77
N MET A 42 -3.83 -9.15 2.68
CA MET A 42 -2.53 -8.46 2.63
C MET A 42 -1.36 -9.40 2.86
N THR A 43 -1.51 -10.39 3.73
CA THR A 43 -0.49 -11.42 3.97
C THR A 43 -0.28 -12.26 2.71
N ALA A 44 -1.36 -12.72 2.09
CA ALA A 44 -1.29 -13.46 0.82
C ALA A 44 -0.69 -12.59 -0.29
N LEU A 45 -1.16 -11.35 -0.44
CA LEU A 45 -0.62 -10.41 -1.43
C LEU A 45 0.86 -10.13 -1.21
N ARG A 46 1.30 -9.97 0.06
CA ARG A 46 2.71 -9.83 0.41
C ARG A 46 3.50 -11.04 -0.06
N ASP A 47 3.02 -12.25 0.22
CA ASP A 47 3.73 -13.47 -0.13
C ASP A 47 3.83 -13.64 -1.66
N ASP A 48 2.76 -13.36 -2.40
CA ASP A 48 2.74 -13.34 -3.87
C ASP A 48 3.74 -12.32 -4.45
N ILE A 49 3.84 -11.13 -3.85
CA ILE A 49 4.79 -10.09 -4.28
C ILE A 49 6.24 -10.52 -3.98
N LEU A 50 6.48 -11.12 -2.81
CA LEU A 50 7.82 -11.59 -2.44
C LEU A 50 8.27 -12.73 -3.36
N GLU A 51 7.37 -13.65 -3.74
CA GLU A 51 7.64 -14.68 -4.74
C GLU A 51 7.98 -14.05 -6.10
N GLY A 52 7.19 -13.07 -6.57
CA GLY A 52 7.49 -12.36 -7.81
C GLY A 52 8.81 -11.59 -7.80
N ILE A 53 9.24 -11.06 -6.64
CA ILE A 53 10.56 -10.43 -6.49
C ILE A 53 11.68 -11.48 -6.59
N ASP A 54 11.51 -12.63 -5.94
CA ASP A 54 12.48 -13.74 -6.00
C ASP A 54 12.63 -14.28 -7.43
N GLU A 55 11.52 -14.43 -8.16
CA GLU A 55 11.54 -14.83 -9.56
C GLU A 55 12.32 -13.85 -10.45
N LEU A 56 12.18 -12.54 -10.20
CA LEU A 56 12.92 -11.52 -10.95
C LEU A 56 14.43 -11.55 -10.70
N GLU A 57 14.86 -11.89 -9.47
CA GLU A 57 16.28 -12.05 -9.17
C GLU A 57 16.89 -13.26 -9.89
N HIS A 58 16.12 -14.35 -10.01
CA HIS A 58 16.60 -15.62 -10.54
C HIS A 58 16.40 -15.76 -12.06
N HIS A 59 15.41 -15.05 -12.64
CA HIS A 59 15.02 -15.16 -14.05
C HIS A 59 14.69 -13.80 -14.71
N PRO A 60 15.71 -12.94 -14.99
CA PRO A 60 15.51 -11.58 -15.52
C PRO A 60 15.07 -11.49 -17.00
N SER A 61 14.43 -12.51 -17.56
CA SER A 61 14.08 -12.59 -18.99
C SER A 61 12.98 -11.59 -19.38
N SER A 62 13.12 -11.01 -20.58
CA SER A 62 12.50 -9.76 -21.07
C SER A 62 11.02 -9.53 -20.77
N LEU A 63 10.76 -8.45 -20.04
CA LEU A 63 9.46 -7.99 -19.52
C LEU A 63 8.70 -7.05 -20.47
N ARG A 64 8.94 -7.15 -21.78
CA ARG A 64 8.40 -6.22 -22.80
C ARG A 64 7.17 -6.76 -23.55
N GLU A 65 6.58 -7.86 -23.10
CA GLU A 65 5.39 -8.45 -23.74
C GLU A 65 4.14 -8.05 -22.94
N ASP A 66 3.71 -6.79 -23.06
CA ASP A 66 2.43 -6.37 -22.49
C ASP A 66 1.84 -5.17 -23.26
N ASP A 67 0.70 -5.40 -23.91
CA ASP A 67 0.10 -4.56 -24.97
C ASP A 67 -0.58 -3.26 -24.45
N MET A 68 -0.48 -2.94 -23.16
CA MET A 68 -1.27 -1.87 -22.52
C MET A 68 -0.53 -0.55 -22.21
N PHE A 69 0.74 -0.40 -22.56
CA PHE A 69 1.56 0.82 -22.39
C PHE A 69 2.28 1.01 -23.72
N ASP A 70 2.29 2.23 -24.21
CA ASP A 70 2.90 2.53 -25.52
C ASP A 70 4.43 2.52 -25.34
N GLU A 71 5.20 2.33 -26.42
CA GLU A 71 6.68 2.36 -26.34
C GLU A 71 7.19 3.65 -25.65
N SER A 72 6.42 4.74 -25.71
CA SER A 72 6.70 6.01 -25.04
C SER A 72 6.71 5.94 -23.51
N ASP A 73 5.97 5.01 -22.90
CA ASP A 73 6.00 4.80 -21.44
C ASP A 73 7.32 4.12 -21.01
N PHE A 74 7.99 3.45 -21.95
CA PHE A 74 9.27 2.80 -21.75
C PHE A 74 10.48 3.63 -22.20
N GLU A 75 10.27 4.73 -22.95
CA GLU A 75 11.36 5.59 -23.46
C GLU A 75 12.23 6.21 -22.34
N GLN A 76 11.69 6.33 -21.13
CA GLN A 76 12.41 6.85 -19.95
C GLN A 76 12.76 5.78 -18.91
N LEU A 77 12.32 4.54 -19.09
CA LEU A 77 12.60 3.46 -18.16
C LEU A 77 14.06 2.97 -18.34
N PRO A 78 14.78 2.70 -17.24
CA PRO A 78 16.09 2.07 -17.35
C PRO A 78 15.98 0.69 -18.00
N ASP A 79 16.96 0.29 -18.82
CA ASP A 79 17.03 -1.05 -19.44
C ASP A 79 17.14 -2.19 -18.39
N PHE A 80 17.40 -1.84 -17.12
CA PHE A 80 17.56 -2.78 -16.01
C PHE A 80 16.48 -2.57 -14.96
N GLY A 81 16.06 -3.66 -14.32
CA GLY A 81 15.14 -3.62 -13.17
C GLY A 81 13.69 -3.32 -13.52
N ILE A 82 13.28 -3.37 -14.79
CA ILE A 82 11.87 -3.34 -15.18
C ILE A 82 11.14 -4.50 -14.47
N ILE A 83 9.86 -4.35 -14.14
CA ILE A 83 9.03 -5.41 -13.54
C ILE A 83 7.78 -5.73 -14.34
N PRO A 84 7.21 -6.95 -14.21
CA PRO A 84 5.92 -7.29 -14.79
C PRO A 84 4.83 -6.35 -14.28
N ARG A 85 3.83 -6.07 -15.12
CA ARG A 85 2.72 -5.18 -14.74
C ARG A 85 1.91 -5.73 -13.59
N GLU A 86 1.67 -7.04 -13.60
CA GLU A 86 0.96 -7.73 -12.55
C GLU A 86 1.63 -7.45 -11.18
N LEU A 87 2.96 -7.57 -11.11
CA LEU A 87 3.72 -7.26 -9.90
C LEU A 87 3.59 -5.77 -9.52
N SER A 88 3.65 -4.87 -10.49
CA SER A 88 3.40 -3.43 -10.29
C SER A 88 2.00 -3.16 -9.71
N HIS A 89 0.95 -3.78 -10.26
CA HIS A 89 -0.43 -3.63 -9.75
C HIS A 89 -0.55 -4.16 -8.32
N LYS A 90 0.02 -5.34 -8.05
CA LYS A 90 0.07 -5.93 -6.71
C LYS A 90 0.79 -5.01 -5.71
N LEU A 91 1.93 -4.43 -6.09
CA LEU A 91 2.66 -3.45 -5.27
C LEU A 91 1.80 -2.23 -4.95
N VAL A 92 1.24 -1.58 -5.97
CA VAL A 92 0.37 -0.40 -5.78
C VAL A 92 -0.80 -0.75 -4.86
N ALA A 93 -1.44 -1.91 -5.06
CA ALA A 93 -2.53 -2.38 -4.24
C ALA A 93 -2.11 -2.58 -2.78
N LEU A 94 -1.03 -3.32 -2.51
CA LEU A 94 -0.55 -3.59 -1.15
C LEU A 94 -0.29 -2.30 -0.38
N PHE A 95 0.47 -1.38 -0.98
CA PHE A 95 0.85 -0.14 -0.31
C PHE A 95 -0.35 0.80 -0.12
N SER A 96 -1.32 0.79 -1.03
CA SER A 96 -2.49 1.64 -0.90
C SER A 96 -3.50 1.11 0.12
N ILE A 97 -3.71 -0.20 0.18
CA ILE A 97 -4.49 -0.85 1.24
C ILE A 97 -3.82 -0.59 2.58
N SER A 98 -2.51 -0.83 2.69
CA SER A 98 -1.73 -0.58 3.91
C SER A 98 -1.90 0.85 4.40
N CYS A 99 -1.73 1.85 3.52
CA CYS A 99 -1.89 3.26 3.88
C CYS A 99 -3.30 3.59 4.38
N GLY A 100 -4.36 3.01 3.78
CA GLY A 100 -5.72 3.27 4.23
C GLY A 100 -6.04 2.59 5.57
N ILE A 101 -5.48 1.41 5.85
CA ILE A 101 -5.59 0.78 7.18
C ILE A 101 -4.86 1.63 8.22
N ILE A 102 -3.62 2.03 7.94
CA ILE A 102 -2.84 2.92 8.81
C ILE A 102 -3.64 4.20 9.09
N ASP A 103 -4.19 4.84 8.05
CA ASP A 103 -4.93 6.09 8.19
C ASP A 103 -6.16 5.96 9.10
N ASN A 104 -6.90 4.86 8.96
CA ASN A 104 -8.04 4.55 9.83
C ASN A 104 -7.61 4.24 11.26
N GLN A 105 -6.56 3.44 11.46
CA GLN A 105 -6.06 3.11 12.80
C GLN A 105 -5.52 4.36 13.53
N LEU A 106 -4.82 5.25 12.83
CA LEU A 106 -4.36 6.52 13.39
C LEU A 106 -5.54 7.41 13.80
N ARG A 107 -6.63 7.42 13.01
CA ARG A 107 -7.87 8.11 13.40
C ARG A 107 -8.41 7.54 14.72
N LEU A 108 -8.55 6.21 14.83
CA LEU A 108 -9.06 5.56 16.03
C LEU A 108 -8.19 5.85 17.27
N LEU A 109 -6.85 5.84 17.11
CA LEU A 109 -5.92 6.19 18.17
C LEU A 109 -6.08 7.65 18.63
N LEU A 110 -6.21 8.60 17.69
CA LEU A 110 -6.44 10.01 18.01
C LEU A 110 -7.80 10.22 18.69
N GLU A 111 -8.84 9.54 18.23
CA GLU A 111 -10.16 9.58 18.86
C GLU A 111 -10.10 9.04 20.30
N ARG A 112 -9.35 7.95 20.56
CA ARG A 112 -9.19 7.37 21.90
C ARG A 112 -8.39 8.27 22.84
N ASP A 113 -7.23 8.76 22.39
CA ASP A 113 -6.19 9.29 23.28
C ASP A 113 -6.07 10.82 23.28
N VAL A 114 -6.60 11.51 22.25
CA VAL A 114 -6.44 12.96 22.08
C VAL A 114 -7.78 13.69 22.12
N VAL A 115 -8.82 13.11 21.50
CA VAL A 115 -10.14 13.74 21.43
C VAL A 115 -10.87 13.57 22.76
N ASP A 116 -11.39 14.68 23.29
CA ASP A 116 -12.30 14.64 24.42
C ASP A 116 -13.61 13.96 23.98
N GLN A 117 -13.92 12.82 24.61
CA GLN A 117 -15.10 12.00 24.31
C GLN A 117 -16.42 12.75 24.48
N SER A 118 -16.45 13.84 25.24
CA SER A 118 -17.63 14.70 25.38
C SER A 118 -17.96 15.49 24.10
N VAL A 119 -17.00 15.65 23.19
CA VAL A 119 -17.13 16.39 21.91
C VAL A 119 -16.77 15.54 20.69
N ALA A 120 -16.48 14.25 20.86
CA ALA A 120 -16.02 13.37 19.77
C ALA A 120 -17.01 13.27 18.59
N ASN A 121 -18.31 13.44 18.85
CA ASN A 121 -19.37 13.43 17.83
C ASN A 121 -19.72 14.83 17.30
N GLU A 122 -18.94 15.86 17.66
CA GLU A 122 -19.13 17.19 17.07
C GLU A 122 -18.60 17.20 15.64
N GLY A 123 -19.35 17.83 14.73
CA GLY A 123 -18.98 17.90 13.31
C GLY A 123 -17.64 18.59 13.04
N THR A 124 -17.02 19.25 14.03
CA THR A 124 -15.65 19.78 13.93
C THR A 124 -14.59 18.68 13.97
N VAL A 125 -14.77 17.66 14.82
CA VAL A 125 -13.84 16.53 14.95
C VAL A 125 -13.93 15.66 13.70
N GLU A 126 -15.15 15.35 13.26
CA GLU A 126 -15.39 14.61 12.02
C GLU A 126 -14.81 15.34 10.80
N ASN A 127 -15.07 16.66 10.67
CA ASN A 127 -14.47 17.47 9.60
C ASN A 127 -12.93 17.48 9.67
N TYR A 128 -12.33 17.46 10.85
CA TYR A 128 -10.87 17.40 10.95
C TYR A 128 -10.36 16.10 10.33
N PHE A 129 -10.92 14.95 10.71
CA PHE A 129 -10.49 13.68 10.15
C PHE A 129 -10.74 13.62 8.65
N ASP A 130 -11.95 13.93 8.18
CA ASP A 130 -12.30 13.82 6.76
C ASP A 130 -11.44 14.68 5.83
N ASN A 131 -10.93 15.82 6.31
CA ASN A 131 -10.13 16.74 5.51
C ASN A 131 -8.60 16.64 5.76
N THR A 132 -8.17 15.80 6.70
CA THR A 132 -6.75 15.67 7.05
C THR A 132 -6.17 14.42 6.42
N SER A 133 -5.12 14.58 5.62
CA SER A 133 -4.41 13.46 5.00
C SER A 133 -3.58 12.65 6.00
N LEU A 134 -3.13 11.47 5.57
CA LEU A 134 -2.37 10.52 6.39
C LEU A 134 -1.12 11.14 7.06
N LYS A 135 -0.34 11.97 6.35
CA LYS A 135 0.92 12.50 6.90
C LYS A 135 0.71 13.40 8.14
N PRO A 136 -0.18 14.41 8.11
CA PRO A 136 -0.51 15.16 9.31
C PRO A 136 -1.04 14.30 10.46
N ARG A 137 -1.92 13.31 10.21
CA ARG A 137 -2.43 12.42 11.27
C ARG A 137 -1.30 11.60 11.91
N LEU A 138 -0.45 11.00 11.08
CA LEU A 138 0.72 10.25 11.53
C LEU A 138 1.66 11.13 12.38
N THR A 139 1.87 12.37 11.95
CA THR A 139 2.68 13.34 12.70
C THR A 139 2.06 13.68 14.06
N LEU A 140 0.73 13.86 14.10
CA LEU A 140 0.02 14.18 15.33
C LEU A 140 0.08 13.03 16.34
N VAL A 141 -0.18 11.79 15.92
CA VAL A 141 -0.10 10.60 16.79
C VAL A 141 1.30 10.46 17.40
N HIS A 142 2.35 10.71 16.61
CA HIS A 142 3.72 10.68 17.09
C HIS A 142 4.02 11.79 18.10
N ILE A 143 3.68 13.05 17.79
CA ILE A 143 3.93 14.18 18.71
C ILE A 143 3.14 14.05 20.01
N SER A 144 1.96 13.44 19.98
CA SER A 144 1.15 13.11 21.16
C SER A 144 1.74 11.99 22.00
N GLY A 145 2.80 11.31 21.54
CA GLY A 145 3.47 10.23 22.25
C GLY A 145 2.74 8.88 22.23
N ILE A 146 1.75 8.72 21.35
CA ILE A 146 0.99 7.47 21.21
C ILE A 146 1.83 6.40 20.50
N ILE A 147 2.63 6.80 19.52
CA ILE A 147 3.59 5.93 18.82
C ILE A 147 5.01 6.46 18.97
N ASP A 148 5.98 5.55 19.01
CA ASP A 148 7.40 5.91 19.06
C ASP A 148 7.97 6.33 17.70
N GLU A 149 9.23 6.78 17.70
CA GLU A 149 9.95 7.18 16.48
C GLU A 149 10.12 6.02 15.49
N GLY A 150 10.25 4.79 15.99
CA GLY A 150 10.44 3.60 15.17
C GLY A 150 9.22 3.30 14.32
N LEU A 151 8.05 3.21 14.94
CA LEU A 151 6.78 2.97 14.26
C LEU A 151 6.39 4.15 13.35
N TYR A 152 6.64 5.39 13.80
CA TYR A 152 6.48 6.59 12.96
C TYR A 152 7.32 6.52 11.68
N GLY A 153 8.61 6.20 11.81
CA GLY A 153 9.53 6.11 10.66
C GLY A 153 9.11 5.03 9.67
N GLN A 154 8.64 3.88 10.16
CA GLN A 154 8.16 2.78 9.31
C GLN A 154 6.85 3.12 8.59
N ALA A 155 5.88 3.73 9.29
CA ALA A 155 4.63 4.16 8.67
C ALA A 155 4.86 5.26 7.61
N ASP A 156 5.79 6.18 7.84
CA ASP A 156 6.13 7.21 6.85
C ASP A 156 6.86 6.61 5.63
N ASP A 157 7.67 5.56 5.81
CA ASP A 157 8.31 4.81 4.72
C ASP A 157 7.28 4.10 3.83
N VAL A 158 6.29 3.43 4.44
CA VAL A 158 5.16 2.81 3.71
C VAL A 158 4.39 3.87 2.92
N ARG A 159 4.06 5.01 3.55
CA ARG A 159 3.37 6.13 2.89
C ARG A 159 4.16 6.71 1.73
N LYS A 160 5.47 6.95 1.91
CA LYS A 160 6.34 7.47 0.84
C LYS A 160 6.39 6.48 -0.32
N THR A 161 6.60 5.20 -0.03
CA THR A 161 6.63 4.15 -1.05
C THR A 161 5.31 4.10 -1.84
N ARG A 162 4.16 4.19 -1.17
CA ARG A 162 2.85 4.28 -1.85
C ARG A 162 2.81 5.47 -2.80
N ASN A 163 3.20 6.65 -2.32
CA ASN A 163 3.17 7.87 -3.13
C ASN A 163 4.10 7.77 -4.35
N ASP A 164 5.30 7.22 -4.17
CA ASP A 164 6.26 7.00 -5.26
C ASP A 164 5.63 6.08 -6.33
N LEU A 165 5.07 4.93 -5.92
CA LEU A 165 4.39 3.99 -6.82
C LEU A 165 3.16 4.58 -7.54
N VAL A 166 2.39 5.43 -6.86
CA VAL A 166 1.14 6.01 -7.40
C VAL A 166 1.39 7.21 -8.31
N HIS A 167 2.46 7.97 -8.09
CA HIS A 167 2.69 9.22 -8.83
C HIS A 167 3.88 9.19 -9.78
N ASP A 168 4.82 8.25 -9.62
CA ASP A 168 5.98 8.10 -10.49
C ASP A 168 5.91 6.79 -11.30
N PRO A 169 5.69 6.86 -12.63
CA PRO A 169 5.73 5.68 -13.50
C PRO A 169 7.05 4.91 -13.43
N LEU A 170 8.19 5.59 -13.18
CA LEU A 170 9.49 4.94 -13.06
C LEU A 170 9.55 4.07 -11.82
N ASP A 171 9.13 4.60 -10.66
CA ASP A 171 9.14 3.83 -9.42
C ASP A 171 8.05 2.73 -9.42
N ARG A 172 7.00 2.89 -10.22
CA ARG A 172 5.98 1.85 -10.45
C ARG A 172 6.48 0.68 -11.29
N LEU A 173 7.21 0.97 -12.37
CA LEU A 173 7.57 -0.04 -13.39
C LEU A 173 9.03 -0.49 -13.31
N SER A 174 9.82 0.05 -12.37
CA SER A 174 11.21 -0.37 -12.16
C SER A 174 11.59 -0.51 -10.69
N ILE A 175 12.42 -1.51 -10.40
CA ILE A 175 13.02 -1.78 -9.10
C ILE A 175 14.48 -1.39 -9.14
N ARG A 176 14.87 -0.46 -8.26
CA ARG A 176 16.28 -0.08 -8.06
C ARG A 176 17.04 -1.07 -7.17
N SER A 177 16.33 -1.72 -6.24
CA SER A 177 16.87 -2.72 -5.33
C SER A 177 15.75 -3.62 -4.82
N THR A 178 15.86 -4.92 -5.13
CA THR A 178 14.96 -5.99 -4.67
C THR A 178 14.98 -6.13 -3.16
N VAL A 179 16.18 -6.19 -2.55
CA VAL A 179 16.34 -6.22 -1.08
C VAL A 179 15.62 -5.07 -0.38
N ALA A 180 15.74 -3.85 -0.89
CA ALA A 180 15.04 -2.69 -0.32
C ALA A 180 13.52 -2.78 -0.51
N LEU A 181 13.07 -3.31 -1.65
CA LEU A 181 11.66 -3.51 -1.92
C LEU A 181 11.05 -4.59 -1.01
N GLU A 182 11.72 -5.72 -0.81
CA GLU A 182 11.26 -6.78 0.09
C GLU A 182 11.03 -6.26 1.51
N ASP A 183 11.98 -5.48 2.04
CA ASP A 183 11.84 -4.87 3.36
C ASP A 183 10.62 -3.94 3.43
N ARG A 184 10.38 -3.13 2.39
CA ARG A 184 9.20 -2.26 2.30
C ARG A 184 7.90 -3.05 2.19
N VAL A 185 7.88 -4.14 1.42
CA VAL A 185 6.73 -5.05 1.27
C VAL A 185 6.39 -5.70 2.61
N ARG A 186 7.39 -6.15 3.37
CA ARG A 186 7.19 -6.68 4.74
C ARG A 186 6.66 -5.61 5.70
N LYS A 187 7.21 -4.39 5.64
CA LYS A 187 6.72 -3.24 6.44
C LYS A 187 5.26 -2.92 6.15
N ALA A 188 4.82 -3.00 4.90
CA ALA A 188 3.45 -2.68 4.52
C ALA A 188 2.40 -3.58 5.20
N VAL A 189 2.76 -4.79 5.63
CA VAL A 189 1.89 -5.65 6.44
C VAL A 189 2.13 -5.45 7.94
N ARG A 190 3.40 -5.39 8.37
CA ARG A 190 3.74 -5.30 9.79
C ARG A 190 3.22 -4.02 10.45
N VAL A 191 3.35 -2.86 9.80
CA VAL A 191 2.96 -1.57 10.40
C VAL A 191 1.46 -1.53 10.77
N PRO A 192 0.53 -1.94 9.88
CA PRO A 192 -0.87 -2.14 10.25
C PRO A 192 -1.09 -3.06 11.46
N ASP A 193 -0.32 -4.15 11.57
CA ASP A 193 -0.42 -5.09 12.69
C ASP A 193 0.05 -4.43 14.00
N ASP A 194 1.22 -3.77 13.99
CA ASP A 194 1.78 -3.05 15.14
C ASP A 194 0.80 -1.97 15.65
N LEU A 195 0.16 -1.22 14.75
CA LEU A 195 -0.88 -0.24 15.10
C LEU A 195 -2.16 -0.90 15.63
N SER A 196 -2.50 -2.09 15.13
CA SER A 196 -3.66 -2.84 15.62
C SER A 196 -3.45 -3.35 17.04
N GLU A 197 -2.22 -3.72 17.41
CA GLU A 197 -1.89 -4.12 18.79
C GLU A 197 -2.12 -2.96 19.76
N LEU A 198 -1.67 -1.75 19.41
CA LEU A 198 -1.89 -0.55 20.23
C LEU A 198 -3.36 -0.21 20.46
N LEU A 199 -4.25 -0.56 19.53
CA LEU A 199 -5.69 -0.34 19.66
C LEU A 199 -6.38 -1.37 20.59
N GLN A 200 -5.71 -2.49 20.88
CA GLN A 200 -6.22 -3.52 21.79
C GLN A 200 -5.81 -3.31 23.25
N GLU A 201 -4.85 -2.40 23.49
CA GLU A 201 -4.44 -1.93 24.83
C GLU A 201 -5.45 -0.94 25.44
#